data_AF-A0A2H8TXM6-F1
#
_entry.id   AF-A0A2H8TXM6-F1
#
_cell.length_a   1.000
_cell.length_b   1.000
_cell.length_c   1.000
_cell.angle_alpha   90.00
_cell.angle_beta   90.00
_cell.angle_gamma   90.00
#
_symmetry.space_group_name_H-M   'P 1'
#
loop_
_entity.id
_entity.type
_entity.pdbx_description
1 polymer ?
#
loop_
_entity_poly.entity_id
_entity_poly.type
_entity_poly.pdbx_seq_one_letter_code
_entity_poly.pdbx_strand_id
1 'polypeptide(L)'
;MEMDDKNSNPDPTKVERLNSFHPDCNELKQRYDECFNVWFTEHYMNGHYNNEGCNKVFELYTDCVKRGMKEYGLQYEETTASHLGTNKEKTAFTDSKKPKSNDE
;
A
#
# COMPACT_ATOMS: atom_id res chain seq x y z
N MET A 1 31.59 19.03 -2.29
CA MET A 1 30.45 19.86 -2.73
C MET A 1 30.52 19.83 -4.24
N GLU A 2 29.84 18.87 -4.85
CA GLU A 2 29.69 18.83 -6.30
C GLU A 2 28.21 18.53 -6.54
N MET A 3 27.56 19.51 -7.14
CA MET A 3 26.22 19.38 -7.69
C MET A 3 26.33 19.33 -9.20
N ASP A 4 25.33 18.67 -9.77
CA ASP A 4 24.83 18.78 -11.13
C ASP A 4 25.57 18.01 -12.23
N ASP A 5 24.93 16.91 -12.64
CA ASP A 5 24.71 16.69 -14.06
C ASP A 5 23.33 16.07 -14.33
N LYS A 6 22.46 16.95 -14.86
CA LYS A 6 21.53 16.74 -15.99
C LYS A 6 20.26 15.91 -15.78
N ASN A 7 19.16 16.68 -15.69
CA ASN A 7 17.92 16.54 -16.44
C ASN A 7 17.93 15.37 -17.46
N SER A 8 17.65 14.18 -16.94
CA SER A 8 17.42 12.99 -17.74
C SER A 8 15.95 13.02 -18.10
N ASN A 9 15.65 13.34 -19.36
CA ASN A 9 14.35 13.11 -19.97
C ASN A 9 13.92 11.67 -19.60
N PRO A 10 12.79 11.44 -18.91
CA PRO A 10 12.45 10.10 -18.48
C PRO A 10 12.31 9.22 -19.72
N ASP A 11 13.14 8.18 -19.78
CA ASP A 11 13.07 7.15 -20.80
C ASP A 11 11.63 6.62 -20.83
N PRO A 12 10.90 6.74 -21.97
CA PRO A 12 9.52 6.28 -22.08
C PRO A 12 9.38 4.76 -21.91
N THR A 13 10.48 4.02 -21.86
CA THR A 13 10.51 2.57 -21.59
C THR A 13 10.81 2.21 -20.14
N LYS A 14 11.17 3.19 -19.30
CA LYS A 14 11.41 2.99 -17.87
C LYS A 14 10.28 3.66 -17.08
N VAL A 15 9.08 3.09 -17.13
CA VAL A 15 8.09 3.33 -16.07
C VAL A 15 8.82 3.07 -14.76
N GLU A 16 8.89 4.07 -13.88
CA GLU A 16 9.64 3.97 -12.62
C GLU A 16 9.09 2.80 -11.80
N ARG A 17 9.70 1.62 -11.96
CA ARG A 17 9.33 0.43 -11.21
C ARG A 17 9.72 0.67 -9.77
N LEU A 18 8.73 1.07 -8.98
CA LEU A 18 8.89 1.29 -7.55
C LEU A 18 9.33 -0.01 -6.88
N ASN A 19 10.37 0.09 -6.06
CA ASN A 19 10.80 -1.02 -5.22
C ASN A 19 9.71 -1.33 -4.16
N SER A 20 9.69 -2.58 -3.70
CA SER A 20 8.91 -2.98 -2.54
C SER A 20 9.51 -2.41 -1.26
N PHE A 21 8.74 -2.47 -0.17
CA PHE A 21 9.19 -2.10 1.17
C PHE A 21 10.42 -2.90 1.61
N HIS A 22 10.44 -4.20 1.28
CA HIS A 22 11.58 -5.07 1.53
C HIS A 22 12.26 -5.45 0.21
N PRO A 23 13.59 -5.29 0.05
CA PRO A 23 14.29 -5.54 -1.21
C PRO A 23 14.06 -6.95 -1.78
N ASP A 24 14.00 -7.98 -0.93
CA ASP A 24 13.75 -9.37 -1.36
C ASP A 24 12.38 -9.57 -2.03
N CYS A 25 11.45 -8.65 -1.83
CA CYS A 25 10.10 -8.73 -2.40
C CYS A 25 9.99 -7.99 -3.73
N ASN A 26 11.06 -7.36 -4.25
CA ASN A 26 11.05 -6.57 -5.47
C ASN A 26 10.60 -7.38 -6.70
N GLU A 27 11.16 -8.57 -6.91
CA GLU A 27 10.79 -9.40 -8.06
C GLU A 27 9.33 -9.88 -7.98
N LEU A 28 8.88 -10.27 -6.79
CA LEU A 28 7.51 -10.71 -6.55
C LEU A 28 6.52 -9.56 -6.77
N LYS A 29 6.87 -8.35 -6.32
CA LYS A 29 6.09 -7.13 -6.58
C LYS A 29 5.96 -6.88 -8.08
N GLN A 30 7.06 -6.91 -8.81
CA GLN A 30 7.04 -6.62 -10.25
C GLN A 30 6.13 -7.58 -11.03
N ARG A 31 6.23 -8.88 -10.74
CA ARG A 31 5.36 -9.89 -11.38
C ARG A 31 3.88 -9.71 -10.99
N TYR A 32 3.62 -9.38 -9.73
CA TYR A 32 2.26 -9.11 -9.27
C TYR A 32 1.68 -7.86 -9.93
N ASP A 33 2.42 -6.74 -9.94
CA ASP A 33 1.98 -5.47 -10.53
C ASP A 33 1.68 -5.62 -12.03
N GLU A 34 2.53 -6.33 -12.78
CA GLU A 34 2.29 -6.62 -14.20
C GLU A 34 1.00 -7.41 -14.40
N CYS A 35 0.82 -8.50 -13.65
CA CYS A 35 -0.37 -9.34 -13.71
C CYS A 35 -1.63 -8.54 -13.34
N PHE A 36 -1.57 -7.80 -12.23
CA PHE A 36 -2.68 -7.03 -11.71
C PHE A 36 -3.10 -5.92 -12.67
N ASN A 37 -2.17 -5.20 -13.29
CA ASN A 37 -2.52 -4.10 -14.21
C ASN A 37 -3.26 -4.61 -15.45
N VAL A 38 -2.84 -5.74 -16.02
CA VAL A 38 -3.55 -6.39 -17.12
C VAL A 38 -4.92 -6.86 -16.66
N TRP A 39 -4.98 -7.57 -15.54
CA TRP A 39 -6.24 -8.05 -14.98
C TRP A 39 -7.22 -6.90 -14.67
N PHE A 40 -6.71 -5.81 -14.10
CA PHE A 40 -7.52 -4.66 -13.69
C PHE A 40 -8.16 -3.99 -14.91
N THR A 41 -7.37 -3.74 -15.95
CA THR A 41 -7.82 -3.05 -17.16
C THR A 41 -8.72 -3.92 -18.03
N GLU A 42 -8.40 -5.20 -18.21
CA GLU A 42 -9.11 -6.09 -19.14
C GLU A 42 -10.31 -6.83 -18.51
N HIS A 43 -10.26 -7.12 -17.21
CA HIS A 43 -11.30 -7.90 -16.53
C HIS A 43 -12.09 -7.05 -15.54
N TYR A 44 -11.41 -6.47 -14.55
CA TYR A 44 -12.11 -5.77 -13.45
C TYR A 44 -12.96 -4.61 -13.96
N MET A 45 -12.40 -3.75 -14.82
CA MET A 45 -13.14 -2.63 -15.41
C MET A 45 -14.29 -3.06 -16.34
N ASN A 46 -14.25 -4.29 -16.87
CA ASN A 46 -15.30 -4.87 -17.72
C ASN A 46 -16.33 -5.70 -16.92
N GLY A 47 -16.27 -5.67 -15.59
CA GLY A 47 -17.22 -6.39 -14.71
C GLY A 47 -16.86 -7.85 -14.46
N HIS A 48 -15.65 -8.28 -14.83
CA HIS A 48 -15.13 -9.61 -14.52
C HIS A 48 -14.18 -9.54 -13.32
N TYR A 49 -14.63 -10.07 -12.18
CA TYR A 49 -13.90 -9.90 -10.91
C TYR A 49 -12.98 -11.08 -10.53
N ASN A 50 -12.96 -12.16 -11.33
CA ASN A 50 -12.09 -13.30 -11.03
C ASN A 50 -10.62 -12.93 -11.28
N ASN A 51 -9.79 -12.97 -10.24
CA ASN A 51 -8.37 -12.65 -10.26
C ASN A 51 -7.46 -13.87 -10.00
N GLU A 52 -7.96 -15.10 -10.14
CA GLU A 52 -7.24 -16.35 -9.89
C GLU A 52 -5.86 -16.42 -10.58
N GLY A 53 -5.73 -15.78 -11.76
CA GLY A 53 -4.46 -15.70 -12.49
C GLY A 53 -3.32 -14.99 -11.73
N CYS A 54 -3.64 -14.04 -10.85
CA CYS A 54 -2.64 -13.28 -10.09
C CYS A 54 -2.54 -13.71 -8.61
N ASN A 55 -3.53 -14.45 -8.09
CA ASN A 55 -3.61 -14.80 -6.66
C ASN A 55 -2.37 -15.53 -6.14
N LYS A 56 -1.83 -16.48 -6.90
CA LYS A 56 -0.63 -17.22 -6.47
C LYS A 56 0.59 -16.30 -6.27
N VAL A 57 0.78 -15.32 -7.17
CA VAL A 57 1.87 -14.36 -7.07
C VAL A 57 1.61 -13.38 -5.94
N PHE A 58 0.34 -12.97 -5.76
CA PHE A 58 -0.09 -12.10 -4.68
C PHE A 58 0.17 -12.68 -3.29
N GLU A 59 -0.15 -13.96 -3.08
CA GLU A 59 0.11 -14.66 -1.81
C GLU A 59 1.60 -14.68 -1.48
N LEU A 60 2.45 -15.09 -2.43
CA LEU A 60 3.90 -15.12 -2.25
C LEU A 60 4.47 -13.72 -1.96
N TYR A 61 3.98 -12.69 -2.68
CA TYR A 61 4.38 -11.31 -2.44
C TYR A 61 3.96 -10.83 -1.04
N THR A 62 2.71 -11.08 -0.67
CA THR A 62 2.16 -10.67 0.63
C THR A 62 2.93 -11.32 1.78
N ASP A 63 3.24 -12.61 1.67
CA ASP A 63 4.03 -13.32 2.68
C ASP A 63 5.46 -12.81 2.77
N CYS A 64 6.07 -12.43 1.64
CA CYS A 64 7.36 -11.76 1.64
C CYS A 64 7.30 -10.42 2.39
N VAL A 65 6.30 -9.59 2.10
CA VAL A 65 6.15 -8.27 2.75
C VAL A 65 5.88 -8.44 4.24
N LYS A 66 5.02 -9.37 4.66
CA LYS A 66 4.76 -9.66 6.08
C LYS A 66 6.03 -10.02 6.83
N ARG A 67 6.89 -10.86 6.24
CA ARG A 67 8.20 -11.20 6.84
C ARG A 67 9.07 -9.94 6.95
N GLY A 68 9.18 -9.16 5.88
CA GLY A 68 9.93 -7.92 5.89
C GLY A 68 9.45 -6.93 6.95
N MET A 69 8.13 -6.70 7.07
CA MET A 69 7.55 -5.81 8.07
C MET A 69 7.90 -6.23 9.50
N LYS A 70 7.88 -7.54 9.78
CA LYS A 70 8.24 -8.08 11.08
C LYS A 70 9.70 -7.79 11.46
N GLU A 71 10.62 -7.77 10.50
CA GLU A 71 12.04 -7.44 10.74
C GLU A 71 12.22 -5.99 11.17
N TYR A 72 11.36 -5.08 10.71
CA TYR A 72 11.35 -3.67 11.12
C TYR A 72 10.46 -3.40 12.35
N GLY A 73 9.92 -4.43 13.00
CA GLY A 73 9.03 -4.29 14.15
C GLY A 73 7.64 -3.73 13.83
N LEU A 74 7.23 -3.78 12.56
CA LEU A 74 5.90 -3.37 12.12
C LEU A 74 4.95 -4.57 12.15
N GLN A 75 3.76 -4.36 12.71
CA GLN A 75 2.73 -5.40 12.79
C GLN A 75 1.76 -5.29 11.60
N TYR A 76 1.68 -6.35 10.79
CA TYR A 76 0.86 -6.35 9.57
C TYR A 76 -0.63 -6.15 9.88
N GLU A 77 -1.12 -6.74 10.97
CA GLU A 77 -2.53 -6.67 11.34
C GLU A 77 -2.98 -5.24 11.61
N GLU A 78 -2.12 -4.41 12.22
CA GLU A 78 -2.39 -2.99 12.47
C GLU A 78 -2.54 -2.21 11.16
N THR A 79 -1.73 -2.52 10.15
CA THR A 79 -1.84 -1.87 8.84
C THR A 79 -3.08 -2.25 8.05
N THR A 80 -3.69 -3.39 8.34
CA THR A 80 -4.93 -3.86 7.68
C THR A 80 -6.21 -3.51 8.43
N ALA A 81 -6.10 -2.88 9.60
CA ALA A 81 -7.26 -2.57 10.42
C ALA A 81 -8.16 -1.54 9.74
N SER A 82 -9.45 -1.85 9.63
CA SER A 82 -10.45 -0.89 9.19
C SER A 82 -10.61 0.20 10.24
N HIS A 83 -10.10 1.40 9.94
CA HIS A 83 -10.28 2.57 10.78
C HIS A 83 -11.42 3.47 10.31
N LEU A 84 -11.63 3.56 9.00
CA LEU A 84 -12.69 4.38 8.39
C LEU A 84 -14.07 3.75 8.62
N GLY A 85 -15.05 4.56 9.02
CA GLY A 85 -16.41 4.13 9.35
C GLY A 85 -16.52 3.36 10.67
N THR A 86 -15.48 3.39 11.51
CA THR A 86 -15.47 2.72 12.82
C THR A 86 -15.40 3.72 13.97
N ASN A 87 -15.67 3.26 15.19
CA ASN A 87 -15.49 4.05 16.42
C ASN A 87 -14.02 4.41 16.71
N LYS A 88 -13.07 3.89 15.93
CA LYS A 88 -11.64 4.23 15.99
C LYS A 88 -11.27 5.32 14.98
N GLU A 89 -12.21 5.78 14.15
CA GLU A 89 -11.98 6.88 13.24
C GLU A 89 -11.72 8.16 14.03
N LYS A 90 -10.65 8.88 13.67
CA LYS A 90 -10.36 10.17 14.27
C LYS A 90 -11.32 11.21 13.69
N THR A 91 -12.38 11.54 14.43
CA THR A 91 -13.25 12.64 14.06
C THR A 91 -12.47 13.95 14.17
N ALA A 92 -12.39 14.68 13.06
CA ALA A 92 -12.06 16.10 13.16
C ALA A 92 -13.19 16.75 13.98
N PHE A 93 -12.83 17.55 15.00
CA PHE A 93 -13.75 18.35 15.83
C PHE A 93 -14.45 17.68 17.03
N THR A 94 -13.71 17.10 17.99
CA THR A 94 -14.16 17.13 19.40
C THR A 94 -12.96 17.31 20.35
N ASP A 95 -12.32 18.48 20.27
CA ASP A 95 -11.45 18.96 21.36
C ASP A 95 -11.78 20.44 21.65
N SER A 96 -13.06 20.70 21.90
CA SER A 96 -13.53 21.93 22.54
C SER A 96 -14.10 21.54 23.90
N LYS A 97 -13.27 21.70 24.93
CA LYS A 97 -13.60 21.91 26.35
C LYS A 97 -14.96 21.36 26.80
N LYS A 98 -14.96 20.23 27.51
CA LYS A 98 -16.04 19.96 28.49
C LYS A 98 -15.91 21.01 29.61
N PRO A 99 -16.85 21.96 29.78
CA PRO A 99 -16.89 22.75 31.00
C PRO A 99 -17.32 21.82 32.14
N LYS A 100 -16.67 21.95 33.29
CA LYS A 100 -17.14 21.37 34.55
C LYS A 100 -18.56 21.92 34.80
N SER A 101 -19.56 21.05 34.82
CA SER A 101 -20.84 21.37 35.47
C SER A 101 -20.56 21.42 36.96
N ASN A 102 -20.75 22.58 37.57
CA ASN A 102 -20.88 22.68 39.02
C ASN A 102 -22.24 22.09 39.40
N ASP A 103 -22.22 21.15 40.34
CA ASP A 103 -23.40 20.74 41.10
C ASP A 103 -23.82 21.91 42.00
N GLU A 104 -25.11 22.29 41.95
CA GLU A 104 -25.81 22.96 43.04
C GLU A 104 -27.19 22.31 43.21
#